data_AF-A0AAW7XS04-F1
#
_entry.id   AF-A0AAW7XS04-F1
#
_cell.length_a   1.000
_cell.length_b   1.000
_cell.length_c   1.000
_cell.angle_alpha   90.00
_cell.angle_beta   90.00
_cell.angle_gamma   90.00
#
_symmetry.space_group_name_H-M   'P 1'
#
loop_
_entity.id
_entity.type
_entity.pdbx_description
1 polymer ?
#
loop_
_entity_poly.entity_id
_entity_poly.type
_entity_poly.pdbx_seq_one_letter_code
_entity_poly.pdbx_strand_id
1 'polypeptide(L)'
;MDPTENFHNIVASDDLTRARWEAVSDKVIADAQKLLGVTLDREEVTMLPSARLASLTDEPLPESYLSEVKQLEAVQKQMREQKLREALEQGEEEAHAELSRLPRHLRMARARDLGMTATPTDAPSSVADEATLLRRLLTLSPAERLAKARAWGIA
;
A
#
# COMPACT_ATOMS: atom_id res chain seq x y z
N MET A 1 -4.64 32.15 9.47
CA MET A 1 -4.87 31.23 10.59
C MET A 1 -5.24 29.90 10.00
N ASP A 2 -4.46 28.88 10.29
CA ASP A 2 -4.76 27.54 9.79
C ASP A 2 -6.00 27.01 10.51
N PRO A 3 -7.07 26.62 9.79
CA PRO A 3 -8.30 26.14 10.42
C PRO A 3 -8.10 24.82 11.19
N THR A 4 -6.97 24.15 11.00
CA THR A 4 -6.54 22.95 11.74
C THR A 4 -5.98 23.28 13.11
N GLU A 5 -5.18 24.36 13.25
CA GLU A 5 -4.63 24.80 14.55
C GLU A 5 -5.72 25.17 15.54
N ASN A 6 -6.77 25.87 15.07
CA ASN A 6 -7.90 26.23 15.92
C ASN A 6 -8.68 24.99 16.38
N PHE A 7 -8.82 24.00 15.51
CA PHE A 7 -9.47 22.74 15.84
C PHE A 7 -8.71 21.97 16.93
N HIS A 8 -7.39 21.86 16.83
CA HIS A 8 -6.58 21.20 17.86
C HIS A 8 -6.69 21.87 19.22
N ASN A 9 -6.75 23.21 19.26
CA ASN A 9 -6.93 23.95 20.51
C ASN A 9 -8.30 23.67 21.15
N ILE A 10 -9.36 23.56 20.35
CA ILE A 10 -10.71 23.23 20.83
C ILE A 10 -10.74 21.81 21.40
N VAL A 11 -10.21 20.83 20.65
CA VAL A 11 -10.14 19.42 21.07
C VAL A 11 -9.28 19.24 22.32
N ALA A 12 -8.20 20.01 22.48
CA ALA A 12 -7.36 19.96 23.67
C ALA A 12 -8.03 20.58 24.91
N SER A 13 -8.98 21.49 24.71
CA SER A 13 -9.65 22.22 25.80
C SER A 13 -10.84 21.47 26.42
N ASP A 14 -11.45 20.54 25.69
CA ASP A 14 -12.63 19.79 26.15
C ASP A 14 -12.45 18.27 25.96
N ASP A 15 -12.39 17.55 27.07
CA ASP A 15 -12.22 16.09 27.11
C ASP A 15 -13.34 15.34 26.35
N LEU A 16 -14.55 15.89 26.31
CA LEU A 16 -15.69 15.28 25.62
C LEU A 16 -15.53 15.38 24.10
N THR A 17 -15.08 16.53 23.59
CA THR A 17 -14.74 16.68 22.16
C THR A 17 -13.56 15.81 21.75
N ARG A 18 -12.58 15.61 22.65
CA ARG A 18 -11.47 14.68 22.41
C ARG A 18 -11.93 13.24 22.25
N ALA A 19 -12.77 12.74 23.14
CA ALA A 19 -13.31 11.38 23.03
C ALA A 19 -14.14 11.19 21.74
N ARG A 20 -14.91 12.21 21.34
CA ARG A 20 -15.66 12.20 20.07
C ARG A 20 -14.72 12.19 18.86
N TRP A 21 -13.69 13.03 18.88
CA TRP A 21 -12.70 13.08 17.82
C TRP A 21 -11.99 11.74 17.64
N GLU A 22 -11.58 11.11 18.73
CA GLU A 22 -10.97 9.77 18.70
C GLU A 22 -11.92 8.76 18.04
N ALA A 23 -13.17 8.67 18.49
CA ALA A 23 -14.16 7.77 17.92
C ALA A 23 -14.45 8.02 16.42
N VAL A 24 -14.56 9.29 16.01
CA VAL A 24 -14.76 9.66 14.59
C VAL A 24 -13.52 9.31 13.77
N SER A 25 -12.32 9.61 14.27
CA SER A 25 -11.07 9.33 13.56
C SER A 25 -10.84 7.83 13.38
N ASP A 26 -11.09 7.04 14.42
CA ASP A 26 -10.93 5.58 14.37
C ASP A 26 -11.91 4.95 13.39
N LYS A 27 -13.16 5.45 13.34
CA LYS A 27 -14.15 5.02 12.36
C LYS A 27 -13.72 5.35 10.93
N VAL A 28 -13.27 6.58 10.66
CA VAL A 28 -12.83 7.00 9.33
C VAL A 28 -11.61 6.18 8.88
N ILE A 29 -10.65 5.95 9.76
CA ILE A 29 -9.46 5.14 9.46
C ILE A 29 -9.86 3.68 9.17
N ALA A 30 -10.74 3.10 9.99
CA ALA A 30 -11.22 1.73 9.79
C ALA A 30 -11.99 1.58 8.47
N ASP A 31 -12.88 2.53 8.15
CA ASP A 31 -13.66 2.52 6.91
C ASP A 31 -12.79 2.74 5.68
N ALA A 32 -11.80 3.63 5.75
CA ALA A 32 -10.84 3.84 4.66
C ALA A 32 -9.99 2.60 4.41
N GLN A 33 -9.51 1.94 5.47
CA GLN A 33 -8.75 0.70 5.33
C GLN A 33 -9.61 -0.43 4.76
N LYS A 34 -10.86 -0.57 5.22
CA LYS A 34 -11.76 -1.65 4.81
C LYS A 34 -12.30 -1.48 3.39
N LEU A 35 -12.68 -0.26 3.00
CA LEU A 35 -13.36 0.01 1.73
C LEU A 35 -12.40 0.40 0.60
N LEU A 36 -11.32 1.11 0.94
CA LEU A 36 -10.38 1.63 -0.05
C LEU A 36 -9.03 0.90 -0.02
N GLY A 37 -8.74 0.12 1.03
CA GLY A 37 -7.43 -0.51 1.20
C GLY A 37 -6.33 0.49 1.58
N VAL A 38 -6.72 1.69 2.02
CA VAL A 38 -5.80 2.81 2.26
C VAL A 38 -5.60 3.04 3.75
N THR A 39 -4.35 3.21 4.16
CA THR A 39 -3.96 3.57 5.53
C THR A 39 -3.88 5.10 5.64
N LEU A 40 -4.77 5.67 6.45
CA LEU A 40 -4.80 7.09 6.78
C LEU A 40 -4.16 7.36 8.13
N ASP A 41 -3.46 8.48 8.26
CA ASP A 41 -3.00 8.98 9.56
C ASP A 41 -4.04 9.95 10.18
N ARG A 42 -4.01 10.10 11.51
CA ARG A 42 -4.97 10.95 12.24
C ARG A 42 -4.83 12.42 11.85
N GLU A 43 -3.64 12.87 11.46
CA GLU A 43 -3.41 14.22 10.90
C GLU A 43 -4.15 14.42 9.57
N GLU A 44 -4.18 13.40 8.69
CA GLU A 44 -4.89 13.48 7.42
C GLU A 44 -6.41 13.52 7.63
N VAL A 45 -6.91 12.86 8.67
CA VAL A 45 -8.33 12.94 9.06
C VAL A 45 -8.70 14.36 9.52
N THR A 46 -7.78 15.13 10.13
CA THR A 46 -8.07 16.53 10.54
C THR A 46 -8.33 17.44 9.34
N MET A 47 -7.79 17.10 8.18
CA MET A 47 -8.01 17.86 6.95
C MET A 47 -9.45 17.72 6.45
N LEU A 48 -10.14 16.64 6.82
CA LEU A 48 -11.53 16.38 6.42
C LEU A 48 -12.50 17.33 7.15
N PRO A 49 -13.22 18.20 6.40
CA PRO A 49 -14.23 19.07 7.00
C PRO A 49 -15.35 18.27 7.68
N SER A 50 -15.81 17.17 7.07
CA SER A 50 -16.86 16.33 7.64
C SER A 50 -16.48 15.71 8.98
N ALA A 51 -15.22 15.29 9.15
CA ALA A 51 -14.76 14.70 10.41
C ALA A 51 -14.67 15.75 11.53
N ARG A 52 -14.19 16.96 11.20
CA ARG A 52 -14.17 18.09 12.16
C ARG A 52 -15.57 18.49 12.59
N LEU A 53 -16.50 18.63 11.64
CA LEU A 53 -17.88 18.99 11.95
C LEU A 53 -18.54 17.95 12.87
N ALA A 54 -18.46 16.66 12.53
CA ALA A 54 -19.05 15.59 13.35
C ALA A 54 -18.50 15.58 14.79
N SER A 55 -17.21 15.90 14.98
CA SER A 55 -16.62 15.99 16.32
C SER A 55 -17.08 17.20 17.14
N LEU A 56 -17.47 18.30 16.49
CA LEU A 56 -17.84 19.56 17.14
C LEU A 56 -19.36 19.69 17.36
N THR A 57 -20.19 19.21 16.44
CA THR A 57 -21.65 19.45 16.46
C THR A 57 -22.48 18.32 17.05
N ASP A 58 -21.86 17.21 17.48
CA ASP A 58 -22.56 15.98 17.91
C ASP A 58 -23.45 15.36 16.81
N GLU A 59 -23.30 15.82 15.58
CA GLU A 59 -24.01 15.29 14.43
C GLU A 59 -23.36 13.99 13.95
N PRO A 60 -24.17 13.03 13.44
CA PRO A 60 -23.63 11.81 12.87
C PRO A 60 -22.77 12.13 11.64
N LEU A 61 -21.70 11.35 11.47
CA LEU A 61 -20.80 11.47 10.32
C LEU A 61 -21.59 11.32 9.01
N PRO A 62 -21.59 12.33 8.11
CA PRO A 62 -22.43 12.34 6.91
C PRO A 62 -21.90 11.34 5.89
N GLU A 63 -22.74 10.55 5.22
CA GLU A 63 -22.32 9.51 4.26
C GLU A 63 -21.39 10.00 3.13
N SER A 64 -21.37 11.31 2.87
CA SER A 64 -20.46 11.97 1.93
C SER A 64 -18.99 11.98 2.37
N TYR A 65 -18.65 11.68 3.62
CA TYR A 65 -17.26 11.75 4.11
C TYR A 65 -16.32 10.85 3.30
N LEU A 66 -16.80 9.70 2.78
CA LEU A 66 -16.00 8.81 1.93
C LEU A 66 -15.61 9.45 0.60
N SER A 67 -16.43 10.37 0.08
CA SER A 67 -16.09 11.11 -1.13
C SER A 67 -14.99 12.14 -0.87
N GLU A 68 -14.99 12.75 0.31
CA GLU A 68 -13.92 13.66 0.77
C GLU A 68 -12.61 12.89 0.99
N VAL A 69 -12.68 11.70 1.59
CA VAL A 69 -11.51 10.82 1.76
C VAL A 69 -10.87 10.50 0.40
N LYS A 70 -11.67 10.21 -0.64
CA LYS A 70 -11.16 9.98 -2.00
C LYS A 70 -10.54 11.22 -2.67
N GLN A 71 -10.86 12.42 -2.17
CA GLN A 71 -10.30 13.67 -2.68
C GLN A 71 -8.97 14.02 -2.03
N LEU A 72 -8.61 13.39 -0.90
CA LEU A 72 -7.31 13.59 -0.26
C LEU A 72 -6.18 13.17 -1.20
N GLU A 73 -5.17 14.03 -1.35
CA GLU A 73 -4.04 13.79 -2.26
C GLU A 73 -3.25 12.54 -1.88
N ALA A 74 -3.08 12.30 -0.57
CA ALA A 74 -2.41 11.10 -0.04
C ALA A 74 -3.12 9.81 -0.46
N VAL A 75 -4.44 9.77 -0.31
CA VAL A 75 -5.29 8.64 -0.73
C VAL A 75 -5.21 8.43 -2.24
N GLN A 76 -5.28 9.50 -3.03
CA GLN A 76 -5.16 9.40 -4.48
C GLN A 76 -3.79 8.91 -4.95
N LYS A 77 -2.71 9.26 -4.24
CA LYS A 77 -1.38 8.73 -4.52
C LYS A 77 -1.32 7.23 -4.21
N GLN A 78 -1.74 6.81 -3.02
CA GLN A 78 -1.75 5.40 -2.63
C GLN A 78 -2.65 4.55 -3.54
N MET A 79 -3.83 5.03 -3.91
CA MET A 79 -4.70 4.33 -4.86
C MET A 79 -4.07 4.19 -6.25
N ARG A 80 -3.33 5.19 -6.73
CA ARG A 80 -2.61 5.10 -8.02
C ARG A 80 -1.46 4.10 -7.94
N GLU A 81 -0.71 4.10 -6.83
CA GLU A 81 0.38 3.16 -6.62
C GLU A 81 -0.11 1.73 -6.48
N GLN A 82 -1.23 1.52 -5.78
CA GLN A 82 -1.86 0.21 -5.68
C GLN A 82 -2.36 -0.29 -7.05
N LYS A 83 -3.03 0.57 -7.84
CA LYS A 83 -3.45 0.20 -9.20
C LYS A 83 -2.26 -0.14 -10.10
N LEU A 84 -1.18 0.64 -10.02
CA LEU A 84 0.03 0.36 -10.77
C LEU A 84 0.64 -0.98 -10.34
N ARG A 85 0.66 -1.27 -9.05
CA ARG A 85 1.10 -2.55 -8.52
C ARG A 85 0.25 -3.70 -9.04
N GLU A 86 -1.07 -3.59 -8.97
CA GLU A 86 -2.00 -4.61 -9.47
C GLU A 86 -1.82 -4.85 -10.98
N ALA A 87 -1.67 -3.80 -11.78
CA ALA A 87 -1.41 -3.90 -13.22
C ALA A 87 -0.07 -4.61 -13.52
N LEU A 88 0.97 -4.34 -12.72
CA LEU A 88 2.26 -5.02 -12.83
C LEU A 88 2.20 -6.49 -12.40
N GLU A 89 1.41 -6.83 -11.37
CA GLU A 89 1.20 -8.22 -10.93
C GLU A 89 0.38 -9.01 -11.96
N GLN A 90 -0.56 -8.36 -12.65
CA GLN A 90 -1.34 -8.95 -13.75
C GLN A 90 -0.55 -9.08 -15.07
N GLY A 91 0.62 -8.45 -15.15
CA GLY A 91 1.49 -8.52 -16.33
C GLY A 91 1.04 -7.61 -17.48
N GLU A 92 0.32 -6.52 -17.18
CA GLU A 92 -0.10 -5.56 -18.20
C GLU A 92 1.11 -4.87 -18.84
N GLU A 93 1.21 -4.95 -20.17
CA GLU A 93 2.36 -4.42 -20.92
C GLU A 93 2.53 -2.90 -20.75
N GLU A 94 1.43 -2.16 -20.56
CA GLU A 94 1.45 -0.72 -20.37
C GLU A 94 2.15 -0.33 -19.06
N ALA A 95 1.84 -1.01 -17.96
CA ALA A 95 2.48 -0.77 -16.67
C ALA A 95 3.98 -1.13 -16.68
N HIS A 96 4.34 -2.23 -17.36
CA HIS A 96 5.73 -2.59 -17.57
C HIS A 96 6.48 -1.60 -18.47
N ALA A 97 5.81 -1.01 -19.46
CA ALA A 97 6.36 0.02 -20.32
C ALA A 97 6.64 1.30 -19.52
N GLU A 98 5.76 1.70 -18.59
CA GLU A 98 5.98 2.83 -17.69
C GLU A 98 7.23 2.64 -16.81
N LEU A 99 7.38 1.46 -16.19
CA LEU A 99 8.62 1.13 -15.46
C LEU A 99 9.84 1.09 -16.39
N SER A 100 9.67 0.66 -17.64
CA SER A 100 10.76 0.57 -18.60
C SER A 100 11.22 1.94 -19.13
N ARG A 101 10.37 2.97 -19.07
CA ARG A 101 10.77 4.36 -19.36
C ARG A 101 11.76 4.90 -18.32
N LEU A 102 11.73 4.37 -17.09
CA LEU A 102 12.66 4.78 -16.04
C LEU A 102 14.09 4.28 -16.33
N PRO A 103 15.13 5.04 -15.93
CA PRO A 103 16.51 4.59 -15.94
C PRO A 103 16.69 3.28 -15.18
N ARG A 104 17.53 2.37 -15.69
CA ARG A 104 17.73 1.00 -15.15
C ARG A 104 18.00 0.96 -13.64
N HIS A 105 18.74 1.93 -13.10
CA HIS A 105 19.07 2.00 -11.68
C HIS A 105 17.86 2.41 -10.80
N LEU A 106 16.87 3.12 -11.36
CA LEU A 106 15.66 3.53 -10.65
C LEU A 106 14.54 2.48 -10.73
N ARG A 107 14.56 1.58 -11.72
CA ARG A 107 13.51 0.55 -11.87
C ARG A 107 13.41 -0.36 -10.65
N MET A 108 14.55 -0.82 -10.15
CA MET A 108 14.60 -1.71 -8.98
C MET A 108 14.25 -0.97 -7.69
N ALA A 109 14.59 0.31 -7.57
CA ALA A 109 14.17 1.14 -6.44
C ALA A 109 12.65 1.33 -6.47
N ARG A 110 12.09 1.75 -7.61
CA ARG A 110 10.64 1.94 -7.77
C ARG A 110 9.84 0.65 -7.55
N ALA A 111 10.33 -0.49 -8.03
CA ALA A 111 9.70 -1.78 -7.77
C ALA A 111 9.69 -2.13 -6.27
N ARG A 112 10.77 -1.82 -5.55
CA ARG A 112 10.84 -1.99 -4.09
C ARG A 112 9.90 -1.02 -3.36
N ASP A 113 9.82 0.23 -3.78
CA ASP A 113 8.92 1.23 -3.20
C ASP A 113 7.44 0.83 -3.37
N LEU A 114 7.10 0.19 -4.49
CA LEU A 114 5.77 -0.39 -4.73
C LEU A 114 5.49 -1.66 -3.90
N GLY A 115 6.45 -2.08 -3.06
CA GLY A 115 6.34 -3.29 -2.25
C GLY A 115 6.39 -4.57 -3.07
N MET A 116 6.88 -4.53 -4.31
CA MET A 116 7.21 -5.72 -5.11
C MET A 116 8.56 -6.25 -4.66
N THR A 117 8.62 -6.79 -3.44
CA THR A 117 9.75 -7.58 -3.00
C THR A 117 9.66 -8.93 -3.69
N ALA A 118 10.66 -9.28 -4.49
CA ALA A 118 10.84 -10.66 -4.92
C ALA A 118 10.86 -11.53 -3.66
N THR A 119 9.85 -12.39 -3.49
CA THR A 119 9.88 -13.39 -2.44
C THR A 119 11.16 -14.20 -2.62
N PRO A 120 12.00 -14.35 -1.58
CA PRO A 120 13.11 -15.27 -1.66
C PRO A 120 12.52 -16.62 -2.01
N THR A 121 12.92 -17.18 -3.15
CA THR A 121 12.50 -18.52 -3.55
C THR A 121 12.96 -19.47 -2.46
N ASP A 122 12.02 -20.18 -1.82
CA ASP A 122 12.33 -21.08 -0.71
C ASP A 122 13.50 -21.99 -1.09
N ALA A 123 14.59 -21.89 -0.32
CA ALA A 123 15.72 -22.79 -0.47
C ALA A 123 15.22 -24.23 -0.27
N PRO A 124 15.69 -25.21 -1.06
CA PRO A 124 15.28 -26.60 -0.89
C PRO A 124 15.53 -27.05 0.55
N SER A 125 14.49 -27.62 1.19
CA SER A 125 14.46 -27.95 2.62
C SER A 125 15.37 -29.12 3.03
N SER A 126 16.14 -29.69 2.10
CA SER A 126 16.97 -30.87 2.29
C SER A 126 18.10 -30.99 1.24
N VAL A 127 19.30 -31.35 1.69
CA VAL A 127 20.48 -31.63 0.84
C VAL A 127 20.24 -32.81 -0.11
N ALA A 128 19.38 -33.75 0.27
CA ALA A 128 19.00 -34.89 -0.59
C ALA A 128 18.13 -34.44 -1.79
N ASP A 129 17.33 -33.40 -1.61
CA ASP A 129 16.49 -32.85 -2.68
C ASP A 129 17.34 -32.03 -3.66
N GLU A 130 18.34 -31.30 -3.18
CA GLU A 130 19.26 -30.55 -4.04
C GLU A 130 20.02 -31.44 -5.04
N ALA A 131 20.51 -32.61 -4.60
CA ALA A 131 21.20 -33.55 -5.48
C ALA A 131 20.28 -34.14 -6.57
N THR A 132 19.00 -34.34 -6.28
CA THR A 132 18.02 -34.81 -7.27
C THR A 132 17.61 -33.71 -8.25
N LEU A 133 17.51 -32.45 -7.79
CA LEU A 133 17.26 -31.29 -8.62
C LEU A 133 18.43 -31.02 -9.58
N LEU A 134 19.68 -31.12 -9.11
CA LEU A 134 20.87 -31.00 -9.95
C LEU A 134 20.91 -32.07 -11.06
N ARG A 135 20.53 -33.32 -10.74
CA ARG A 135 20.44 -34.38 -11.75
C ARG A 135 19.37 -34.09 -12.81
N ARG A 136 18.22 -33.53 -12.41
CA ARG A 136 17.15 -33.10 -13.34
C ARG A 136 17.55 -31.89 -14.19
N LEU A 137 18.39 -31.00 -13.69
CA LEU A 137 18.91 -29.87 -14.47
C LEU A 137 19.84 -30.32 -15.60
N LEU A 138 20.60 -31.39 -15.39
CA LEU A 138 21.51 -31.94 -16.40
C LEU A 138 20.79 -32.58 -17.60
N THR A 139 19.53 -33.01 -17.44
CA THR A 139 18.73 -33.58 -18.54
C THR A 139 18.07 -32.53 -19.42
N LEU A 140 18.08 -31.25 -19.02
CA LEU A 140 17.47 -30.15 -19.78
C LEU A 140 18.48 -29.46 -20.70
N SER A 141 17.95 -28.77 -21.71
CA SER A 141 18.75 -27.93 -22.60
C SER A 141 19.43 -26.78 -21.83
N PRO A 142 20.56 -26.23 -22.32
CA PRO A 142 21.33 -25.22 -21.58
C PRO A 142 20.52 -23.98 -21.18
N ALA A 143 19.60 -23.53 -22.03
CA ALA A 143 18.76 -22.37 -21.75
C ALA A 143 17.71 -22.66 -20.65
N GLU A 144 17.04 -23.81 -20.74
CA GLU A 144 16.04 -24.25 -19.75
C GLU A 144 16.68 -24.57 -18.41
N ARG A 145 17.91 -25.07 -18.42
CA ARG A 145 18.70 -25.35 -17.22
C ARG A 145 18.91 -24.09 -16.39
N LEU A 146 19.33 -23.00 -17.00
CA LEU A 146 19.53 -21.73 -16.29
C LEU A 146 18.22 -21.15 -15.78
N ALA A 147 17.15 -21.23 -16.56
CA ALA A 147 15.83 -20.77 -16.15
C ALA A 147 15.30 -21.56 -14.95
N LYS A 148 15.38 -22.90 -14.99
CA LYS A 148 14.94 -23.76 -13.88
C LYS A 148 15.86 -23.70 -12.66
N ALA A 149 17.17 -23.56 -12.85
CA ALA A 149 18.11 -23.43 -11.73
C ALA A 149 17.83 -22.16 -10.90
N ARG A 150 17.56 -21.04 -11.57
CA ARG A 150 17.13 -19.79 -10.92
C ARG A 150 15.77 -19.94 -10.23
N ALA A 151 14.82 -20.60 -10.91
CA ALA A 151 13.50 -20.87 -10.35
C ALA A 151 13.52 -21.81 -9.12
N TRP A 152 14.60 -22.58 -8.93
CA TRP A 152 14.81 -23.46 -7.78
C TRP A 152 15.82 -22.92 -6.76
N GLY A 153 16.37 -21.72 -6.97
CA GLY A 153 17.32 -21.09 -6.05
C GLY A 153 18.70 -21.76 -5.99
N ILE A 154 19.09 -22.53 -7.01
CA ILE A 154 20.38 -23.26 -7.06
C ILE A 154 21.49 -22.39 -7.70
N ALA A 155 21.12 -21.36 -8.49
CA ALA A 155 22.04 -20.49 -9.24
C ALA A 155 21.62 -19.03 -9.23
#